data_AF-A0A8D2LRJ9-F1
#
_entry.id   AF-A0A8D2LRJ9-F1
#
_cell.length_a   1.000
_cell.length_b   1.000
_cell.length_c   1.000
_cell.angle_alpha   90.00
_cell.angle_beta   90.00
_cell.angle_gamma   90.00
#
_symmetry.space_group_name_H-M   'P 1'
#
loop_
_entity.id
_entity.type
_entity.pdbx_description
1 polymer ?
#
loop_
_entity_poly.entity_id
_entity_poly.type
_entity_poly.pdbx_seq_one_letter_code
_entity_poly.pdbx_strand_id
1 'polypeptide(L)'
;MVGGKTSASTIIYSMDLTKISLAEFLRYYEQPISEEQAWAICFQSCCKMKQIVMQGVDSVLHMIILDVDNLYIHSDGSVSFTLGSAYSYCPVF
;
A
#
# COMPACT_ATOMS: atom_id res chain seq x y z
N MET A 1 -27.25 -4.18 42.50
CA MET A 1 -27.37 -3.72 41.11
C MET A 1 -26.44 -2.52 40.92
N VAL A 2 -25.25 -2.73 40.39
CA VAL A 2 -24.50 -1.66 39.69
C VAL A 2 -23.88 -2.33 38.47
N GLY A 3 -24.58 -2.21 37.35
CA GLY A 3 -24.05 -2.57 36.04
C GLY A 3 -23.04 -1.52 35.61
N GLY A 4 -21.81 -1.96 35.36
CA GLY A 4 -20.71 -1.12 34.88
C GLY A 4 -20.18 -1.67 33.56
N LYS A 5 -20.88 -1.30 32.49
CA LYS A 5 -20.57 -1.36 31.06
C LYS A 5 -19.18 -1.87 30.67
N THR A 6 -19.18 -2.98 29.93
CA THR A 6 -18.12 -3.46 29.04
C THR A 6 -17.58 -2.34 28.16
N SER A 7 -16.34 -1.91 28.39
CA SER A 7 -15.63 -0.98 27.52
C SER A 7 -15.07 -1.73 26.31
N ALA A 8 -15.90 -1.84 25.27
CA ALA A 8 -15.49 -2.31 23.95
C ALA A 8 -14.72 -1.18 23.24
N SER A 9 -13.49 -0.86 23.66
CA SER A 9 -12.73 0.25 23.05
C SER A 9 -11.21 0.15 23.26
N THR A 10 -10.63 -1.05 23.25
CA THR A 10 -9.16 -1.18 23.39
C THR A 10 -8.61 -2.27 22.52
N ILE A 11 -8.83 -2.15 21.21
CA ILE A 11 -7.87 -2.64 20.22
C ILE A 11 -7.83 -1.62 19.07
N ILE A 12 -7.40 -0.39 19.37
CA ILE A 12 -6.71 0.40 18.35
C ILE A 12 -5.35 -0.28 18.23
N TYR A 13 -5.26 -1.31 17.38
CA TYR A 13 -3.97 -1.66 16.78
C TYR A 13 -3.34 -0.34 16.33
N SER A 14 -2.02 -0.20 16.42
CA SER A 14 -1.28 0.96 15.91
C SER A 14 -1.38 1.03 14.37
N MET A 15 -2.60 1.07 13.84
CA MET A 15 -2.90 1.31 12.45
C MET A 15 -2.39 2.70 12.17
N ASP A 16 -1.46 2.77 11.23
CA ASP A 16 -1.10 4.01 10.59
C ASP A 16 -2.36 4.52 9.87
N LEU A 17 -3.17 5.32 10.58
CA LEU A 17 -4.46 5.83 10.08
C LEU A 17 -4.29 6.74 8.85
N THR A 18 -3.04 7.05 8.47
CA THR A 18 -2.73 7.89 7.32
C THR A 18 -2.59 7.11 6.02
N LYS A 19 -2.56 5.77 6.05
CA LYS A 19 -2.46 4.95 4.85
C LYS A 19 -3.13 3.59 4.97
N ILE A 20 -3.50 3.01 3.84
CA ILE A 20 -4.07 1.67 3.72
C ILE A 20 -3.38 0.93 2.58
N SER A 21 -3.15 -0.38 2.70
CA SER A 21 -2.67 -1.17 1.56
C SER A 21 -3.76 -1.30 0.50
N LEU A 22 -3.39 -1.45 -0.78
CA LEU A 22 -4.36 -1.65 -1.84
C LEU A 22 -5.12 -2.98 -1.66
N ALA A 23 -4.46 -4.02 -1.14
CA ALA A 23 -5.11 -5.27 -0.75
C ALA A 23 -6.22 -5.06 0.29
N GLU A 24 -5.93 -4.29 1.35
CA GLU A 24 -6.90 -4.03 2.40
C GLU A 24 -8.04 -3.12 1.90
N PHE A 25 -7.72 -2.12 1.08
CA PHE A 25 -8.71 -1.29 0.41
C PHE A 25 -9.66 -2.14 -0.45
N LEU A 26 -9.13 -3.00 -1.33
CA LEU A 26 -9.93 -3.87 -2.19
C LEU A 26 -10.81 -4.83 -1.39
N ARG A 27 -10.31 -5.36 -0.27
CA ARG A 27 -11.08 -6.23 0.64
C ARG A 27 -12.28 -5.50 1.25
N TYR A 28 -12.13 -4.23 1.65
CA TYR A 28 -13.22 -3.44 2.23
C TYR A 28 -14.14 -2.80 1.19
N TYR A 29 -13.61 -2.50 0.00
CA TYR A 29 -14.36 -1.85 -1.06
C TYR A 29 -15.30 -2.84 -1.77
N GLU A 30 -15.02 -4.14 -1.70
CA GLU A 30 -15.83 -5.25 -2.23
C GLU A 30 -16.12 -5.16 -3.75
N GLN A 31 -15.42 -4.27 -4.45
CA GLN A 31 -15.50 -4.08 -5.90
C GLN A 31 -14.11 -3.74 -6.45
N PRO A 32 -13.85 -3.99 -7.75
CA PRO A 32 -12.62 -3.53 -8.38
C PRO A 32 -12.55 -2.00 -8.38
N ILE A 33 -11.33 -1.46 -8.42
CA ILE A 33 -11.11 -0.04 -8.64
C ILE A 33 -11.56 0.38 -10.05
N SER A 34 -11.99 1.64 -10.20
CA SER A 34 -12.32 2.21 -11.51
C SER A 34 -11.06 2.38 -12.37
N GLU A 35 -11.26 2.61 -13.66
CA GLU A 35 -10.17 2.89 -14.59
C GLU A 35 -9.40 4.15 -14.16
N GLU A 36 -10.08 5.22 -13.76
CA GLU A 36 -9.46 6.46 -13.30
C GLU A 36 -8.65 6.26 -12.03
N GLN A 37 -9.13 5.42 -11.11
CA GLN A 37 -8.40 5.06 -9.89
C GLN A 37 -7.13 4.27 -10.22
N ALA A 38 -7.22 3.31 -11.15
CA ALA A 38 -6.05 2.57 -11.62
C ALA A 38 -5.03 3.51 -12.28
N TRP A 39 -5.46 4.44 -13.13
CA TRP A 39 -4.59 5.45 -13.73
C TRP A 39 -3.90 6.33 -12.68
N ALA A 40 -4.64 6.79 -11.66
CA ALA A 40 -4.09 7.62 -10.59
C ALA A 40 -3.02 6.88 -9.78
N ILE A 41 -3.29 5.62 -9.40
CA ILE A 41 -2.33 4.78 -8.66
C ILE A 41 -1.07 4.54 -9.48
N CYS A 42 -1.22 4.20 -10.77
CA CYS A 42 -0.10 4.01 -11.69
C CYS A 42 0.74 5.29 -11.84
N PHE A 43 0.10 6.44 -12.04
CA PHE A 43 0.79 7.72 -12.19
C PHE A 43 1.60 8.09 -10.94
N GLN A 44 0.97 8.02 -9.75
CA GLN A 44 1.63 8.32 -8.48
C GLN A 44 2.80 7.37 -8.21
N SER A 45 2.64 6.07 -8.54
CA SER A 45 3.71 5.08 -8.38
C SER A 45 4.92 5.39 -9.26
N CYS A 46 4.69 5.74 -10.53
CA CYS A 46 5.74 6.16 -11.46
C CYS A 46 6.46 7.44 -10.99
N CYS A 47 5.71 8.43 -10.50
CA CYS A 47 6.28 9.65 -9.93
C CYS A 47 7.19 9.33 -8.73
N LYS A 48 6.75 8.45 -7.83
CA LYS A 48 7.53 8.05 -6.66
C LYS A 48 8.78 7.27 -7.06
N MET A 49 8.67 6.35 -8.01
CA MET A 49 9.82 5.61 -8.54
C MET A 49 10.85 6.55 -9.16
N LYS A 50 10.41 7.54 -9.96
CA LYS A 50 11.30 8.57 -10.51
C LYS A 50 12.03 9.35 -9.42
N GLN A 51 11.34 9.71 -8.33
CA GLN A 51 11.98 10.39 -7.19
C GLN A 51 13.06 9.50 -6.54
N ILE A 52 12.79 8.20 -6.37
CA ILE A 52 13.77 7.24 -5.82
C ILE A 52 15.01 7.14 -6.71
N VAL A 53 14.84 7.05 -8.04
CA VAL A 53 15.95 7.06 -9.01
C VAL A 53 16.79 8.33 -8.87
N MET A 54 16.13 9.50 -8.81
CA MET A 54 16.82 10.80 -8.71
C MET A 54 17.60 10.96 -7.40
N GLN A 55 17.24 10.22 -6.34
CA GLN A 55 17.95 10.23 -5.07
C GLN A 55 19.20 9.35 -5.04
N GLY A 56 19.61 8.78 -6.19
CA GLY A 56 20.87 8.05 -6.32
C GLY A 56 20.82 6.62 -5.78
N VAL A 57 19.62 6.04 -5.66
CA VAL A 57 19.48 4.62 -5.35
C VAL A 57 19.79 3.83 -6.64
N ASP A 58 21.05 3.51 -6.88
CA ASP A 58 21.55 2.83 -8.10
C ASP A 58 20.90 1.44 -8.37
N SER A 59 20.10 0.93 -7.42
CA SER A 59 19.44 -0.37 -7.48
C SER A 59 18.03 -0.38 -8.13
N VAL A 60 17.55 0.72 -8.71
CA VAL A 60 16.15 0.79 -9.21
C VAL A 60 15.89 -0.13 -10.41
N LEU A 61 16.92 -0.54 -11.16
CA LEU A 61 16.74 -1.42 -12.34
C LEU A 61 16.20 -2.82 -11.99
N HIS A 62 16.20 -3.21 -10.72
CA HIS A 62 15.74 -4.53 -10.24
C HIS A 62 14.60 -4.42 -9.21
N MET A 63 13.95 -3.27 -9.10
CA MET A 63 12.88 -3.04 -8.15
C MET A 63 11.53 -3.45 -8.72
N ILE A 64 10.89 -4.42 -8.07
CA ILE A 64 9.55 -4.88 -8.42
C ILE A 64 8.61 -4.56 -7.25
N ILE A 65 7.46 -3.97 -7.58
CA ILE A 65 6.32 -3.95 -6.65
C ILE A 65 5.72 -5.35 -6.71
N LEU A 66 5.92 -6.13 -5.65
CA LEU A 66 5.66 -7.56 -5.66
C LEU A 66 4.16 -7.89 -5.68
N ASP A 67 3.35 -7.10 -4.98
CA ASP A 67 1.92 -7.36 -4.80
C ASP A 67 1.15 -6.09 -4.37
N VAL A 68 -0.19 -6.16 -4.42
CA VAL A 68 -1.11 -5.13 -3.91
C VAL A 68 -1.01 -4.94 -2.39
N ASP A 69 -0.48 -5.93 -1.66
CA ASP A 69 -0.13 -5.80 -0.23
C ASP A 69 1.04 -4.84 0.01
N ASN A 70 1.90 -4.67 -0.99
CA ASN A 70 3.09 -3.84 -0.92
C ASN A 70 2.84 -2.42 -1.44
N LEU A 71 1.62 -2.10 -1.86
CA LEU A 71 1.23 -0.78 -2.35
C LEU A 71 0.27 -0.12 -1.36
N TYR A 72 0.56 1.12 -0.99
CA TYR A 72 -0.17 1.86 0.03
C TYR A 72 -0.70 3.17 -0.53
N ILE A 73 -1.99 3.42 -0.30
CA ILE A 73 -2.67 4.67 -0.60
C ILE A 73 -2.73 5.49 0.68
N HIS A 74 -2.19 6.71 0.63
CA HIS A 74 -2.22 7.65 1.76
C HIS A 74 -3.47 8.51 1.73
N SER A 75 -3.87 9.03 2.88
CA SER A 75 -5.04 9.92 3.02
C SER A 75 -4.89 11.25 2.27
N ASP A 76 -3.66 11.64 1.92
CA ASP A 76 -3.36 12.81 1.09
C ASP A 76 -3.40 12.52 -0.42
N GLY A 77 -3.74 11.28 -0.80
CA GLY A 77 -3.80 10.82 -2.19
C GLY A 77 -2.45 10.40 -2.77
N SER A 78 -1.36 10.47 -2.00
CA SER A 78 -0.07 9.94 -2.43
C SER A 78 -0.03 8.41 -2.38
N VAL A 79 0.91 7.83 -3.14
CA VAL A 79 1.14 6.38 -3.16
C VAL A 79 2.57 6.10 -2.70
N SER A 80 2.71 5.10 -1.85
CA SER A 80 4.01 4.54 -1.46
C SER A 80 4.01 3.03 -1.62
N PHE A 81 5.18 2.43 -1.73
CA PHE A 81 5.29 0.98 -1.88
C PHE A 81 6.58 0.45 -1.26
N THR A 82 6.53 -0.81 -0.85
CA THR A 82 7.71 -1.59 -0.47
C THR A 82 8.27 -2.29 -1.70
N LEU A 83 9.59 -2.41 -1.76
CA LEU A 83 10.30 -2.86 -2.96
C LEU A 83 10.92 -4.23 -2.67
N GLY A 84 10.63 -5.18 -3.55
CA GLY A 84 11.29 -6.49 -3.56
C GLY A 84 12.56 -6.48 -4.42
N SER A 85 13.47 -7.41 -4.13
CA SER A 85 14.55 -7.75 -5.05
C SER A 85 14.03 -8.75 -6.10
N ALA A 86 14.22 -8.44 -7.38
CA ALA A 86 13.88 -9.34 -8.48
C ALA A 86 14.55 -10.73 -8.37
N TYR A 87 15.65 -10.85 -7.61
CA TYR A 87 16.39 -12.11 -7.41
C TYR A 87 15.73 -13.08 -6.41
N SER A 88 14.70 -12.65 -5.67
CA SER A 88 14.03 -13.47 -4.66
C SER A 88 12.73 -14.12 -5.12
N TYR A 89 12.26 -13.85 -6.34
CA TYR A 89 11.02 -14.40 -6.89
C TYR A 89 11.33 -15.34 -8.07
N CYS A 90 11.30 -16.65 -7.82
CA CYS A 90 11.11 -17.64 -8.88
C CYS A 90 9.61 -17.73 -9.18
N PRO A 91 9.11 -17.33 -10.37
CA PRO A 91 7.75 -17.63 -10.75
C PRO A 91 7.66 -19.14 -10.97
N VAL A 92 7.02 -19.85 -10.04
CA VAL A 92 6.60 -21.23 -10.27
C VAL A 92 5.35 -21.14 -11.14
N PHE A 93 5.52 -21.38 -12.44
CA PHE A 93 4.42 -21.58 -13.38
C PHE A 93 3.85 -22.98 -13.23
#